data_AF-A0A0R1N7G1-F1
#
_entry.id   AF-A0A0R1N7G1-F1
#
_cell.length_a   1.000
_cell.length_b   1.000
_cell.length_c   1.000
_cell.angle_alpha   90.00
_cell.angle_beta   90.00
_cell.angle_gamma   90.00
#
_symmetry.space_group_name_H-M   'P 1'
#
loop_
_entity.id
_entity.type
_entity.pdbx_description
1 polymer ?
#
loop_
_entity_poly.entity_id
_entity_poly.type
_entity_poly.pdbx_seq_one_letter_code
_entity_poly.pdbx_strand_id
1 'polypeptide(L)'
;MQEKIYLGGYTKRISQGIYEAALDTDTEKISDPQNIISIKGATYIAYDPQGRHLFAIEAKDGQGGVASYDMAGHTPKLINEVLAPGSSPAHIFFDADRSLLYAANYHKGTIQVFTVSPAGELAEVTVVTHEGHGPKPEQDAAHVHQTILTPDKRLVSCDLGMDQVDTYDVSADGQLTHVATFATPAGFGPRHMVFHPTQSIAYLLGELGSAVIVLNYDATKGSFSPLMETSLIPDDWTAFNGSAAIRISHDGRFLYASNRGHDSIAVFSVSPDGRKISLIQRISTEGKIPRDFALDPTEKYVLVVNQDSDNGTLYRRDSESGFLTKIQQDITTPESTCVVFVR
;
A
#
# COMPACT_ATOMS: atom_id res chain seq x y z
N MET A 1 2.95 5.47 -25.73
CA MET A 1 1.64 4.98 -25.21
C MET A 1 1.28 5.77 -23.95
N GLN A 2 0.00 5.98 -23.62
CA GLN A 2 -0.39 6.66 -22.38
C GLN A 2 -0.94 5.68 -21.35
N GLU A 3 -0.34 5.67 -20.17
CA GLU A 3 -0.74 4.84 -19.04
C GLU A 3 -1.35 5.74 -17.97
N LYS A 4 -2.60 5.46 -17.59
CA LYS A 4 -3.35 6.29 -16.65
C LYS A 4 -2.92 6.03 -15.22
N ILE A 5 -2.88 7.10 -14.42
CA ILE A 5 -2.45 7.10 -13.02
C ILE A 5 -3.48 7.82 -12.17
N TYR A 6 -3.86 7.20 -11.05
CA TYR A 6 -4.60 7.86 -9.98
C TYR A 6 -3.69 8.19 -8.81
N LEU A 7 -3.83 9.42 -8.30
CA LEU A 7 -3.10 9.92 -7.15
C LEU A 7 -4.09 10.26 -6.04
N GLY A 8 -3.94 9.59 -4.90
CA GLY A 8 -4.67 9.85 -3.66
C GLY A 8 -3.75 10.47 -2.61
N GLY A 9 -4.32 11.16 -1.63
CA GLY A 9 -3.54 11.86 -0.62
C GLY A 9 -4.35 12.40 0.55
N TYR A 10 -3.64 13.14 1.41
CA TYR A 10 -4.30 14.03 2.35
C TYR A 10 -4.94 15.21 1.61
N THR A 11 -5.82 15.93 2.31
CA THR A 11 -6.47 17.16 1.83
C THR A 11 -6.44 18.22 2.92
N LYS A 12 -5.27 18.37 3.57
CA LYS A 12 -5.06 19.24 4.74
C LYS A 12 -4.54 20.62 4.33
N ARG A 13 -3.91 20.74 3.15
CA ARG A 13 -3.31 21.97 2.62
C ARG A 13 -3.87 22.31 1.25
N ILE A 14 -3.28 21.76 0.19
CA ILE A 14 -3.49 22.16 -1.21
C ILE A 14 -4.28 21.13 -2.02
N SER A 15 -4.33 19.88 -1.57
CA SER A 15 -5.03 18.82 -2.28
C SER A 15 -6.55 18.93 -2.13
N GLN A 16 -7.25 18.66 -3.23
CA GLN A 16 -8.70 18.71 -3.33
C GLN A 16 -9.36 17.32 -3.35
N GLY A 17 -8.58 16.24 -3.46
CA GLY A 17 -9.08 14.87 -3.48
C GLY A 17 -8.21 13.95 -4.33
N ILE A 18 -8.82 13.27 -5.29
CA ILE A 18 -8.15 12.31 -6.18
C ILE A 18 -7.85 12.97 -7.51
N TYR A 19 -6.63 12.77 -7.99
CA TYR A 19 -6.15 13.31 -9.25
C TYR A 19 -5.90 12.21 -10.27
N GLU A 20 -6.11 12.52 -11.55
CA GLU A 20 -5.71 11.72 -12.70
C GLU A 20 -4.50 12.35 -13.38
N ALA A 21 -3.50 11.54 -13.70
CA ALA A 21 -2.38 11.89 -14.57
C ALA A 21 -2.14 10.76 -15.58
N ALA A 22 -1.23 10.97 -16.52
CA ALA A 22 -0.80 9.94 -17.46
C ALA A 22 0.72 9.90 -17.59
N LEU A 23 1.29 8.70 -17.62
CA LEU A 23 2.64 8.44 -18.10
C LEU A 23 2.60 8.28 -19.62
N ASP A 24 3.23 9.21 -20.32
CA ASP A 24 3.56 9.05 -21.74
C ASP A 24 4.89 8.29 -21.85
N THR A 25 4.81 7.02 -22.27
CA THR A 25 5.98 6.15 -22.40
C THR A 25 6.84 6.44 -23.63
N ASP A 26 6.36 7.27 -24.57
CA ASP A 26 7.14 7.67 -25.74
C ASP A 26 8.02 8.89 -25.41
N THR A 27 7.52 9.80 -24.58
CA THR A 27 8.28 10.98 -24.12
C THR A 27 8.88 10.83 -22.71
N GLU A 28 8.53 9.75 -22.02
CA GLU A 28 8.93 9.40 -20.65
C GLU A 28 8.61 10.49 -19.63
N LYS A 29 7.37 11.00 -19.71
CA LYS A 29 6.88 12.10 -18.86
C LYS A 29 5.53 11.80 -18.26
N ILE A 30 5.34 12.22 -17.02
CA ILE A 30 4.04 12.35 -16.36
C ILE A 30 3.44 13.70 -16.73
N SER A 31 2.17 13.68 -17.14
CA SER A 31 1.35 14.88 -17.38
C SER A 31 1.01 15.61 -16.08
N ASP A 32 0.64 16.89 -16.17
CA ASP A 32 0.13 17.62 -15.01
C ASP A 32 -1.17 16.97 -14.49
N PRO A 33 -1.25 16.61 -13.19
CA PRO A 33 -2.41 15.93 -12.66
C PRO A 33 -3.63 16.85 -12.64
N GLN A 34 -4.79 16.29 -12.98
CA GLN A 34 -6.09 16.96 -12.94
C GLN A 34 -6.93 16.38 -11.82
N ASN A 35 -7.55 17.22 -10.98
CA ASN A 35 -8.48 16.74 -9.97
C ASN A 35 -9.74 16.18 -10.67
N ILE A 36 -10.08 14.92 -10.39
CA ILE A 36 -11.23 14.24 -10.99
C ILE A 36 -12.32 13.90 -9.97
N ILE A 37 -11.97 13.82 -8.69
CA ILE A 37 -12.89 13.58 -7.58
C ILE A 37 -12.52 14.51 -6.44
N SER A 38 -13.48 15.33 -6.01
CA SER A 38 -13.37 16.13 -4.78
C SER A 38 -13.82 15.29 -3.59
N ILE A 39 -12.87 14.84 -2.79
CA ILE A 39 -13.07 13.96 -1.63
C ILE A 39 -12.05 14.29 -0.55
N LYS A 40 -12.42 14.17 0.72
CA LYS A 40 -11.52 14.45 1.84
C LYS A 40 -10.86 13.17 2.34
N GLY A 41 -9.53 13.21 2.49
CA GLY A 41 -8.78 12.13 3.13
C GLY A 41 -8.62 10.84 2.30
N ALA A 42 -8.64 10.92 0.97
CA ALA A 42 -8.41 9.81 0.03
C ALA A 42 -6.96 9.30 0.04
N THR A 43 -6.47 8.92 1.22
CA THR A 43 -5.07 8.57 1.50
C THR A 43 -4.66 7.22 0.92
N TYR A 44 -5.62 6.38 0.54
CA TYR A 44 -5.41 5.15 -0.20
C TYR A 44 -6.60 4.88 -1.14
N ILE A 45 -6.30 4.28 -2.29
CA ILE A 45 -7.25 3.99 -3.36
C ILE A 45 -7.11 2.51 -3.73
N ALA A 46 -8.25 1.85 -3.98
CA ALA A 46 -8.30 0.55 -4.66
C ALA A 46 -9.10 0.70 -5.96
N TYR A 47 -8.71 -0.03 -6.99
CA TYR A 47 -9.32 0.05 -8.31
C TYR A 47 -9.78 -1.33 -8.77
N ASP A 48 -10.98 -1.41 -9.33
CA ASP A 48 -11.49 -2.62 -9.97
C ASP A 48 -10.66 -2.93 -11.23
N PRO A 49 -10.05 -4.12 -11.36
CA PRO A 49 -9.31 -4.51 -12.56
C PRO A 49 -10.11 -4.45 -13.87
N GLN A 50 -11.45 -4.48 -13.83
CA GLN A 50 -12.31 -4.29 -15.01
C GLN A 50 -12.53 -2.82 -15.37
N GLY A 51 -11.99 -1.93 -14.55
CA GLY A 51 -11.98 -0.49 -14.72
C GLY A 51 -13.29 0.25 -14.50
N ARG A 52 -14.27 -0.42 -13.87
CA ARG A 52 -15.61 0.14 -13.66
C ARG A 52 -15.74 0.94 -12.37
N HIS A 53 -15.01 0.55 -11.33
CA HIS A 53 -15.17 1.13 -9.99
C HIS A 53 -13.84 1.56 -9.39
N LEU A 54 -13.89 2.66 -8.64
CA LEU A 54 -12.80 3.12 -7.79
C LEU A 54 -13.31 3.21 -6.36
N PHE A 55 -12.56 2.64 -5.42
CA PHE A 55 -12.82 2.73 -4.00
C PHE A 55 -11.78 3.65 -3.36
N ALA A 56 -12.22 4.54 -2.48
CA ALA A 56 -11.34 5.50 -1.83
C ALA A 56 -11.65 5.58 -0.34
N ILE A 57 -10.60 5.71 0.47
CA ILE A 57 -10.75 6.10 1.87
C ILE A 57 -11.37 7.49 1.94
N GLU A 58 -12.29 7.72 2.88
CA GLU A 58 -12.91 9.02 3.09
C GLU A 58 -12.90 9.41 4.56
N ALA A 59 -12.70 10.70 4.82
CA ALA A 59 -12.94 11.35 6.10
C ALA A 59 -13.88 12.54 5.92
N LYS A 60 -15.06 12.51 6.54
CA LYS A 60 -16.12 13.51 6.34
C LYS A 60 -16.87 13.74 7.65
N ASP A 61 -16.98 15.00 8.08
CA ASP A 61 -17.78 15.41 9.24
C ASP A 61 -17.51 14.62 10.54
N GLY A 62 -16.23 14.31 10.82
CA GLY A 62 -15.83 13.52 12.00
C GLY A 62 -16.07 12.02 11.89
N GLN A 63 -16.46 11.56 10.71
CA GLN A 63 -16.61 10.15 10.35
C GLN A 63 -15.51 9.73 9.37
N GLY A 64 -15.24 8.43 9.34
CA GLY A 64 -14.26 7.82 8.47
C GLY A 64 -14.75 6.50 7.91
N GLY A 65 -14.35 6.18 6.69
CA GLY A 65 -14.78 4.95 6.02
C GLY A 65 -14.33 4.90 4.57
N VAL A 66 -15.20 4.40 3.69
CA VAL A 66 -14.89 4.19 2.28
C VAL A 66 -16.01 4.72 1.40
N ALA A 67 -15.64 5.40 0.31
CA ALA A 67 -16.50 5.80 -0.79
C ALA A 67 -16.24 4.94 -2.03
N SER A 68 -17.30 4.68 -2.80
CA SER A 68 -17.26 3.98 -4.09
C SER A 68 -17.68 4.90 -5.23
N TYR A 69 -16.96 4.85 -6.34
CA TYR A 69 -17.18 5.69 -7.51
C TYR A 69 -17.30 4.86 -8.79
N ASP A 70 -18.27 5.19 -9.63
CA ASP A 70 -18.38 4.73 -11.01
C ASP A 70 -17.41 5.52 -11.89
N MET A 71 -16.57 4.79 -12.63
CA MET A 71 -15.51 5.31 -13.49
C MET A 71 -15.80 5.13 -14.99
N ALA A 72 -16.98 4.61 -15.37
CA ALA A 72 -17.31 4.29 -16.76
C ALA A 72 -17.54 5.52 -17.66
N GLY A 73 -17.87 6.68 -17.07
CA GLY A 73 -18.09 7.93 -17.78
C GLY A 73 -16.84 8.81 -17.90
N HIS A 74 -16.98 9.96 -18.55
CA HIS A 74 -15.91 10.98 -18.56
C HIS A 74 -15.67 11.65 -17.20
N THR A 75 -16.68 11.62 -16.33
CA THR A 75 -16.60 12.19 -14.99
C THR A 75 -16.97 11.10 -13.98
N PRO A 76 -16.11 10.83 -12.99
CA PRO A 76 -16.44 9.90 -11.93
C PRO A 76 -17.72 10.30 -11.18
N LYS A 77 -18.52 9.32 -10.79
CA LYS A 77 -19.76 9.55 -10.04
C LYS A 77 -19.74 8.76 -8.74
N LEU A 78 -20.02 9.44 -7.62
CA LEU A 78 -20.21 8.76 -6.34
C LEU A 78 -21.39 7.78 -6.46
N ILE A 79 -21.14 6.51 -6.10
CA ILE A 79 -22.17 5.46 -5.98
C ILE A 79 -22.75 5.52 -4.57
N ASN A 80 -21.92 5.26 -3.56
CA ASN A 80 -22.26 5.43 -2.15
C ASN A 80 -21.00 5.61 -1.27
N GLU A 81 -21.24 6.00 -0.02
CA GLU A 81 -20.23 6.09 1.04
C GLU A 81 -20.71 5.25 2.24
N VAL A 82 -19.80 4.51 2.88
CA VAL A 82 -20.05 3.78 4.13
C VAL A 82 -19.07 4.32 5.17
N LEU A 83 -19.59 5.21 6.02
CA LEU A 83 -18.82 5.95 7.01
C LEU A 83 -19.32 5.61 8.42
N ALA A 84 -18.42 5.67 9.39
CA ALA A 84 -18.73 5.52 10.80
C ALA A 84 -18.02 6.60 11.63
N PRO A 85 -18.53 6.97 12.83
CA PRO A 85 -17.85 7.91 13.71
C PRO A 85 -16.39 7.52 13.98
N GLY A 86 -15.51 8.53 13.97
CA GLY A 86 -14.08 8.38 14.24
C GLY A 86 -13.21 8.40 12.98
N SER A 87 -12.00 7.88 13.13
CA SER A 87 -10.96 7.97 12.11
C SER A 87 -11.21 7.11 10.89
N SER A 88 -10.76 7.59 9.73
CA SER A 88 -10.78 6.84 8.47
C SER A 88 -9.79 5.67 8.50
N PRO A 89 -10.00 4.64 7.66
CA PRO A 89 -9.00 3.62 7.39
C PRO A 89 -7.66 4.19 6.91
N ALA A 90 -6.62 3.33 6.87
CA ALA A 90 -5.29 3.64 6.35
C ALA A 90 -4.94 2.86 5.07
N HIS A 91 -5.61 1.73 4.81
CA HIS A 91 -5.43 0.93 3.59
C HIS A 91 -6.76 0.26 3.21
N ILE A 92 -6.96 0.07 1.91
CA ILE A 92 -8.07 -0.70 1.34
C ILE A 92 -7.58 -1.66 0.25
N PHE A 93 -8.20 -2.82 0.14
CA PHE A 93 -7.88 -3.85 -0.87
C PHE A 93 -9.17 -4.46 -1.42
N PHE A 94 -9.29 -4.53 -2.75
CA PHE A 94 -10.45 -5.11 -3.42
C PHE A 94 -10.16 -6.54 -3.89
N ASP A 95 -10.91 -7.49 -3.36
CA ASP A 95 -10.98 -8.87 -3.83
C ASP A 95 -12.09 -9.00 -4.88
N ALA A 96 -11.69 -8.91 -6.14
CA ALA A 96 -12.60 -9.04 -7.27
C ALA A 96 -13.22 -10.45 -7.40
N ASP A 97 -12.56 -11.49 -6.86
CA ASP A 97 -13.07 -12.87 -6.97
C ASP A 97 -14.29 -13.08 -6.06
N ARG A 98 -14.28 -12.45 -4.88
CA ARG A 98 -15.37 -12.52 -3.90
C ARG A 98 -16.30 -11.30 -3.92
N SER A 99 -15.96 -10.27 -4.69
CA SER A 99 -16.59 -8.95 -4.63
C SER A 99 -16.61 -8.40 -3.21
N LEU A 100 -15.46 -8.47 -2.54
CA LEU A 100 -15.26 -7.95 -1.19
C LEU A 100 -14.23 -6.84 -1.19
N LEU A 101 -14.44 -5.83 -0.36
CA LEU A 101 -13.44 -4.81 -0.05
C LEU A 101 -13.02 -4.96 1.40
N TYR A 102 -11.71 -5.01 1.66
CA TYR A 102 -11.15 -5.02 3.00
C TYR A 102 -10.57 -3.65 3.33
N ALA A 103 -10.86 -3.12 4.51
CA ALA A 103 -10.26 -1.89 5.01
C ALA A 103 -9.51 -2.14 6.33
N ALA A 104 -8.29 -1.62 6.40
CA ALA A 104 -7.44 -1.63 7.60
C ALA A 104 -7.54 -0.26 8.27
N ASN A 105 -7.97 -0.20 9.53
CA ASN A 105 -8.09 1.07 10.26
C ASN A 105 -7.02 1.18 11.34
N TYR A 106 -6.05 2.05 11.09
CA TYR A 106 -4.91 2.29 11.97
C TYR A 106 -5.35 2.78 13.35
N HIS A 107 -6.20 3.81 13.41
CA HIS A 107 -6.52 4.44 14.69
C HIS A 107 -7.55 3.65 15.51
N LYS A 108 -8.34 2.79 14.87
CA LYS A 108 -9.34 1.96 15.55
C LYS A 108 -8.86 0.55 15.84
N GLY A 109 -7.73 0.12 15.27
CA GLY A 109 -7.25 -1.25 15.38
C GLY A 109 -8.22 -2.26 14.77
N THR A 110 -8.89 -1.91 13.66
CA THR A 110 -9.95 -2.77 13.08
C THR A 110 -9.66 -3.19 11.65
N ILE A 111 -10.09 -4.40 11.31
CA ILE A 111 -10.35 -4.84 9.94
C ILE A 111 -11.84 -4.69 9.67
N GLN A 112 -12.21 -4.01 8.59
CA GLN A 112 -13.59 -3.91 8.12
C GLN A 112 -13.72 -4.62 6.79
N VAL A 113 -14.82 -5.35 6.58
CA VAL A 113 -15.14 -6.05 5.33
C VAL A 113 -16.44 -5.51 4.77
N PHE A 114 -16.43 -5.16 3.49
CA PHE A 114 -17.58 -4.68 2.75
C PHE A 114 -17.89 -5.65 1.62
N THR A 115 -19.16 -5.94 1.39
CA THR A 115 -19.60 -6.50 0.11
C THR A 115 -19.67 -5.39 -0.93
N VAL A 116 -19.39 -5.75 -2.18
CA VAL A 116 -19.46 -4.86 -3.34
C VAL A 116 -20.48 -5.41 -4.33
N SER A 117 -21.58 -4.68 -4.55
CA SER A 117 -22.58 -5.09 -5.53
C SER A 117 -22.04 -4.98 -6.97
N PRO A 118 -22.68 -5.61 -7.98
CA PRO A 118 -22.30 -5.42 -9.39
C PRO A 118 -22.36 -3.97 -9.87
N ALA A 119 -23.14 -3.12 -9.19
CA ALA A 119 -23.23 -1.67 -9.44
C ALA A 119 -22.18 -0.86 -8.64
N GLY A 120 -21.34 -1.54 -7.85
CA GLY A 120 -20.30 -0.94 -7.02
C GLY A 120 -20.77 -0.45 -5.65
N GLU A 121 -22.00 -0.75 -5.23
CA GLU A 121 -22.50 -0.34 -3.91
C GLU A 121 -21.79 -1.12 -2.79
N LEU A 122 -21.32 -0.38 -1.77
CA LEU A 122 -20.68 -0.93 -0.58
C LEU A 122 -21.69 -1.21 0.53
N ALA A 123 -21.56 -2.34 1.20
CA ALA A 123 -22.24 -2.63 2.46
C ALA A 123 -21.30 -3.32 3.46
N GLU A 124 -21.09 -2.74 4.64
CA GLU A 124 -20.27 -3.34 5.71
C GLU A 124 -20.94 -4.60 6.25
N VAL A 125 -20.19 -5.71 6.30
CA VAL A 125 -20.70 -7.03 6.72
C VAL A 125 -19.91 -7.65 7.87
N THR A 126 -18.69 -7.17 8.14
CA THR A 126 -17.86 -7.67 9.23
C THR A 126 -16.93 -6.58 9.74
N VAL A 127 -16.74 -6.54 11.05
CA VAL A 127 -15.71 -5.77 11.72
C VAL A 127 -14.99 -6.68 12.71
N VAL A 128 -13.67 -6.77 12.61
CA VAL A 128 -12.81 -7.45 13.57
C VAL A 128 -11.97 -6.39 14.28
N THR A 129 -12.00 -6.38 15.60
CA THR A 129 -11.20 -5.48 16.43
C THR A 129 -10.01 -6.21 17.01
N HIS A 130 -8.83 -5.63 16.86
CA HIS A 130 -7.60 -6.05 17.49
C HIS A 130 -7.41 -5.29 18.81
N GLU A 131 -6.90 -5.97 19.82
CA GLU A 131 -6.59 -5.39 21.13
C GLU A 131 -5.17 -5.80 21.55
N GLY A 132 -4.35 -4.80 21.86
CA GLY A 132 -2.94 -5.01 22.18
C GLY A 132 -2.15 -3.72 22.07
N HIS A 133 -0.84 -3.82 22.30
CA HIS A 133 0.12 -2.72 22.22
C HIS A 133 1.53 -3.29 22.05
N GLY A 134 2.50 -2.41 21.81
CA GLY A 134 3.90 -2.73 21.61
C GLY A 134 4.81 -1.82 22.45
N PRO A 135 6.14 -1.98 22.37
CA PRO A 135 7.07 -1.26 23.22
C PRO A 135 7.33 0.20 22.80
N LYS A 136 7.01 0.62 21.57
CA LYS A 136 7.31 1.95 21.05
C LYS A 136 6.21 2.97 21.36
N PRO A 137 6.51 4.28 21.40
CA PRO A 137 5.50 5.33 21.59
C PRO A 137 4.35 5.29 20.57
N GLU A 138 4.63 4.87 19.34
CA GLU A 138 3.66 4.72 18.25
C GLU A 138 2.81 3.45 18.36
N GLN A 139 3.07 2.61 19.37
CA GLN A 139 2.43 1.31 19.59
C GLN A 139 1.62 1.32 20.89
N ASP A 140 0.87 2.39 21.14
CA ASP A 140 0.05 2.56 22.34
C ASP A 140 -1.26 1.77 22.30
N ALA A 141 -1.69 1.34 21.11
CA ALA A 141 -2.81 0.45 20.88
C ALA A 141 -2.56 -0.43 19.63
N ALA A 142 -3.54 -1.25 19.26
CA ALA A 142 -3.54 -1.96 17.99
C ALA A 142 -3.68 -0.98 16.81
N HIS A 143 -2.87 -1.17 15.77
CA HIS A 143 -2.80 -0.31 14.60
C HIS A 143 -2.73 -1.12 13.30
N VAL A 144 -3.88 -1.67 12.89
CA VAL A 144 -4.03 -2.40 11.63
C VAL A 144 -3.76 -1.46 10.45
N HIS A 145 -2.64 -1.65 9.77
CA HIS A 145 -2.17 -0.75 8.72
C HIS A 145 -2.42 -1.31 7.31
N GLN A 146 -2.38 -2.63 7.11
CA GLN A 146 -2.64 -3.23 5.80
C GLN A 146 -3.45 -4.51 5.90
N THR A 147 -4.37 -4.69 4.96
CA THR A 147 -5.07 -5.95 4.68
C THR A 147 -4.86 -6.34 3.21
N ILE A 148 -4.36 -7.56 2.96
CA ILE A 148 -4.11 -8.11 1.62
C ILE A 148 -4.41 -9.60 1.58
N LEU A 149 -4.57 -10.15 0.37
CA LEU A 149 -4.72 -11.60 0.19
C LEU A 149 -3.38 -12.31 0.04
N THR A 150 -3.32 -13.49 0.65
CA THR A 150 -2.32 -14.54 0.38
C THR A 150 -2.56 -15.19 -1.00
N PRO A 151 -1.56 -15.92 -1.54
CA PRO A 151 -1.73 -16.66 -2.81
C PRO A 151 -2.89 -17.66 -2.81
N ASP A 152 -3.18 -18.30 -1.66
CA ASP A 152 -4.30 -19.21 -1.43
C ASP A 152 -5.57 -18.51 -0.94
N LYS A 153 -5.63 -17.17 -1.06
CA LYS A 153 -6.83 -16.34 -0.90
C LYS A 153 -7.36 -16.23 0.53
N ARG A 154 -6.53 -16.47 1.55
CA ARG A 154 -6.73 -16.01 2.94
C ARG A 154 -6.42 -14.53 3.07
N LEU A 155 -7.04 -13.85 4.03
CA LEU A 155 -6.74 -12.46 4.35
C LEU A 155 -5.59 -12.38 5.35
N VAL A 156 -4.65 -11.48 5.13
CA VAL A 156 -3.57 -11.15 6.05
C VAL A 156 -3.68 -9.71 6.49
N SER A 157 -3.51 -9.47 7.79
CA SER A 157 -3.52 -8.16 8.43
C SER A 157 -2.14 -7.86 9.01
N CYS A 158 -1.57 -6.70 8.69
CA CYS A 158 -0.36 -6.18 9.34
C CYS A 158 -0.75 -5.18 10.43
N ASP A 159 -0.46 -5.51 11.68
CA ASP A 159 -0.75 -4.65 12.84
C ASP A 159 0.54 -4.05 13.40
N LEU A 160 0.75 -2.77 13.09
CA LEU A 160 1.92 -2.02 13.52
C LEU A 160 2.00 -1.93 15.04
N GLY A 161 0.85 -1.75 15.68
CA GLY A 161 0.73 -1.49 17.11
C GLY A 161 1.00 -2.72 17.96
N MET A 162 0.77 -3.92 17.42
CA MET A 162 0.92 -5.18 18.15
C MET A 162 2.17 -5.99 17.79
N ASP A 163 3.00 -5.49 16.86
CA ASP A 163 4.12 -6.23 16.27
C ASP A 163 3.67 -7.58 15.67
N GLN A 164 2.49 -7.62 15.05
CA GLN A 164 1.85 -8.86 14.62
C GLN A 164 1.36 -8.84 13.18
N VAL A 165 1.37 -10.03 12.58
CA VAL A 165 0.70 -10.33 11.32
C VAL A 165 -0.30 -11.46 11.56
N ASP A 166 -1.58 -11.19 11.36
CA ASP A 166 -2.66 -12.15 11.57
C ASP A 166 -3.20 -12.64 10.23
N THR A 167 -3.49 -13.94 10.16
CA THR A 167 -4.09 -14.58 8.98
C THR A 167 -5.51 -15.03 9.30
N TYR A 168 -6.43 -14.81 8.37
CA TYR A 168 -7.85 -15.15 8.47
C TYR A 168 -8.33 -15.93 7.26
N ASP A 169 -9.16 -16.94 7.51
CA ASP A 169 -10.04 -17.48 6.48
C ASP A 169 -11.18 -16.49 6.19
N VAL A 170 -11.56 -16.39 4.92
CA VAL A 170 -12.61 -15.49 4.43
C VAL A 170 -13.74 -16.29 3.81
N SER A 171 -14.93 -16.19 4.38
CA SER A 171 -16.14 -16.78 3.80
C SER A 171 -16.68 -15.94 2.64
N ALA A 172 -17.58 -16.51 1.83
CA ALA A 172 -18.19 -15.81 0.70
C ALA A 172 -19.04 -14.60 1.11
N ASP A 173 -19.61 -14.62 2.32
CA ASP A 173 -20.38 -13.51 2.92
C ASP A 173 -19.51 -12.54 3.73
N GLY A 174 -18.18 -12.65 3.64
CA GLY A 174 -17.23 -11.69 4.20
C GLY A 174 -16.90 -11.86 5.68
N GLN A 175 -17.29 -12.98 6.30
CA GLN A 175 -16.90 -13.31 7.68
C GLN A 175 -15.44 -13.72 7.74
N LEU A 176 -14.75 -13.30 8.80
CA LEU A 176 -13.34 -13.60 9.05
C LEU A 176 -13.20 -14.58 10.20
N THR A 177 -12.45 -15.66 9.98
CA THR A 177 -12.07 -16.62 11.04
C THR A 177 -10.57 -16.59 11.22
N HIS A 178 -10.09 -16.27 12.42
CA HIS A 178 -8.64 -16.24 12.71
C HIS A 178 -8.02 -17.63 12.56
N VAL A 179 -6.82 -17.68 11.97
CA VAL A 179 -6.11 -18.92 11.63
C VAL A 179 -4.77 -18.99 12.34
N ALA A 180 -3.96 -17.94 12.21
CA ALA A 180 -2.61 -17.91 12.73
C ALA A 180 -2.13 -16.49 12.98
N THR A 181 -1.22 -16.35 13.94
CA THR A 181 -0.52 -15.11 14.25
C THR A 181 0.98 -15.34 14.07
N PHE A 182 1.64 -14.43 13.38
CA PHE A 182 3.09 -14.31 13.36
C PHE A 182 3.52 -13.06 14.14
N ALA A 183 4.30 -13.26 15.21
CA ALA A 183 4.88 -12.17 15.97
C ALA A 183 6.22 -11.74 15.38
N THR A 184 6.37 -10.46 15.11
CA THR A 184 7.62 -9.82 14.70
C THR A 184 8.48 -9.48 15.94
N PRO A 185 9.77 -9.14 15.78
CA PRO A 185 10.56 -8.60 16.87
C PRO A 185 9.89 -7.37 17.50
N ALA A 186 10.04 -7.21 18.81
CA ALA A 186 9.40 -6.11 19.53
C ALA A 186 9.90 -4.74 19.02
N GLY A 187 8.97 -3.85 18.66
CA GLY A 187 9.23 -2.54 18.08
C GLY A 187 9.52 -2.55 16.58
N PHE A 188 9.22 -3.63 15.87
CA PHE A 188 9.39 -3.73 14.42
C PHE A 188 8.33 -2.92 13.66
N GLY A 189 7.08 -2.98 14.13
CA GLY A 189 5.93 -2.25 13.58
C GLY A 189 5.59 -2.67 12.15
N PRO A 190 5.06 -3.89 11.92
CA PRO A 190 4.74 -4.38 10.59
C PRO A 190 3.71 -3.48 9.91
N ARG A 191 4.03 -2.99 8.71
CA ARG A 191 3.23 -1.99 8.01
C ARG A 191 2.58 -2.54 6.76
N HIS A 192 3.41 -2.89 5.77
CA HIS A 192 3.00 -3.43 4.48
C HIS A 192 3.76 -4.72 4.18
N MET A 193 3.14 -5.63 3.44
CA MET A 193 3.67 -6.91 2.98
C MET A 193 3.43 -7.06 1.47
N VAL A 194 4.31 -7.79 0.80
CA VAL A 194 4.04 -8.33 -0.55
C VAL A 194 4.42 -9.80 -0.63
N PHE A 195 3.71 -10.58 -1.46
CA PHE A 195 4.03 -11.97 -1.73
C PHE A 195 4.91 -12.10 -2.98
N HIS A 196 5.83 -13.05 -2.97
CA HIS A 196 6.54 -13.45 -4.18
C HIS A 196 5.54 -14.03 -5.21
N PRO A 197 5.64 -13.69 -6.50
CA PRO A 197 4.63 -14.07 -7.50
C PRO A 197 4.49 -15.59 -7.71
N THR A 198 5.57 -16.35 -7.48
CA THR A 198 5.61 -17.80 -7.78
C THR A 198 6.15 -18.68 -6.66
N GLN A 199 6.58 -18.10 -5.54
CA GLN A 199 7.21 -18.83 -4.43
C GLN A 199 6.38 -18.61 -3.18
N SER A 200 6.41 -19.57 -2.24
CA SER A 200 5.73 -19.44 -0.94
C SER A 200 6.50 -18.52 0.01
N ILE A 201 6.75 -17.29 -0.41
CA ILE A 201 7.54 -16.29 0.29
C ILE A 201 6.75 -14.98 0.38
N ALA A 202 6.87 -14.31 1.52
CA ALA A 202 6.40 -12.94 1.72
C ALA A 202 7.54 -12.04 2.19
N TYR A 203 7.45 -10.75 1.86
CA TYR A 203 8.38 -9.71 2.30
C TYR A 203 7.60 -8.72 3.15
N LEU A 204 7.91 -8.69 4.44
CA LEU A 204 7.23 -7.87 5.43
C LEU A 204 8.08 -6.66 5.78
N LEU A 205 7.56 -5.46 5.55
CA LEU A 205 8.20 -4.19 5.88
C LEU A 205 7.77 -3.72 7.28
N GLY A 206 8.76 -3.41 8.12
CA GLY A 206 8.57 -2.80 9.44
C GLY A 206 8.80 -1.30 9.37
N GLU A 207 7.76 -0.52 9.70
CA GLU A 207 7.81 0.94 9.71
C GLU A 207 8.81 1.45 10.75
N LEU A 208 8.67 0.99 11.98
CA LEU A 208 9.43 1.46 13.14
C LEU A 208 10.83 0.84 13.19
N GLY A 209 10.96 -0.40 12.72
CA GLY A 209 12.23 -1.11 12.62
C GLY A 209 13.11 -0.66 11.43
N SER A 210 12.54 0.07 10.47
CA SER A 210 13.24 0.45 9.22
C SER A 210 13.90 -0.75 8.51
N ALA A 211 13.18 -1.87 8.46
CA ALA A 211 13.72 -3.16 8.01
C ALA A 211 12.69 -3.97 7.23
N VAL A 212 13.18 -4.99 6.51
CA VAL A 212 12.35 -6.01 5.85
C VAL A 212 12.70 -7.38 6.40
N ILE A 213 11.66 -8.13 6.79
CA ILE A 213 11.76 -9.55 7.13
C ILE A 213 11.29 -10.36 5.92
N VAL A 214 12.13 -11.31 5.48
CA VAL A 214 11.74 -12.33 4.49
C VAL A 214 11.10 -13.49 5.24
N LEU A 215 9.89 -13.87 4.86
CA LEU A 215 9.07 -14.88 5.51
C LEU A 215 8.81 -16.06 4.57
N ASN A 216 8.93 -17.28 5.08
CA ASN A 216 8.33 -18.45 4.47
C ASN A 216 6.84 -18.51 4.81
N TYR A 217 5.99 -18.74 3.81
CA TYR A 217 4.55 -18.91 3.99
C TYR A 217 4.15 -20.39 3.90
N ASP A 218 3.52 -20.92 4.94
CA ASP A 218 2.94 -22.27 4.97
C ASP A 218 1.43 -22.17 4.68
N ALA A 219 1.04 -22.33 3.40
CA ALA A 219 -0.35 -22.26 2.97
C ALA A 219 -1.27 -23.31 3.63
N THR A 220 -0.71 -24.43 4.13
CA THR A 220 -1.52 -25.45 4.81
C THR A 220 -1.98 -24.99 6.20
N LYS A 221 -1.20 -24.11 6.83
CA LYS A 221 -1.45 -23.57 8.17
C LYS A 221 -1.84 -22.11 8.16
N GLY A 222 -1.72 -21.44 7.02
CA GLY A 222 -1.83 -19.98 6.92
C GLY A 222 -0.81 -19.24 7.79
N SER A 223 0.38 -19.81 8.03
CA SER A 223 1.34 -19.26 8.99
C SER A 223 2.66 -18.83 8.33
N PHE A 224 3.39 -17.94 9.01
CA PHE A 224 4.67 -17.42 8.57
C PHE A 224 5.82 -17.87 9.48
N SER A 225 7.00 -18.04 8.90
CA SER A 225 8.25 -18.20 9.66
C SER A 225 9.37 -17.34 9.07
N PRO A 226 10.21 -16.70 9.91
CA PRO A 226 11.24 -15.78 9.44
C PRO A 226 12.43 -16.54 8.85
N LEU A 227 12.96 -16.03 7.75
CA LEU A 227 14.14 -16.56 7.08
C LEU A 227 15.35 -15.65 7.25
N MET A 228 15.15 -14.34 7.12
CA MET A 228 16.16 -13.32 7.35
C MET A 228 15.52 -11.95 7.54
N GLU A 229 16.32 -11.01 8.04
CA GLU A 229 15.97 -9.60 8.17
C GLU A 229 17.11 -8.75 7.61
N THR A 230 16.79 -7.61 7.00
CA THR A 230 17.79 -6.63 6.54
C THR A 230 17.29 -5.20 6.73
N SER A 231 18.21 -4.30 7.07
CA SER A 231 17.93 -2.86 7.20
C SER A 231 17.63 -2.22 5.84
N LEU A 232 16.67 -1.30 5.84
CA LEU A 232 16.31 -0.46 4.69
C LEU A 232 17.15 0.82 4.60
N ILE A 233 17.85 1.19 5.68
CA ILE A 233 18.64 2.43 5.79
C ILE A 233 20.13 2.14 6.03
N PRO A 234 21.03 3.10 5.77
CA PRO A 234 22.44 3.01 6.14
C PRO A 234 22.64 2.88 7.65
N ASP A 235 23.69 2.16 8.08
CA ASP A 235 24.00 1.94 9.50
C ASP A 235 24.36 3.23 10.26
N ASP A 236 24.79 4.27 9.54
CA ASP A 236 25.15 5.59 10.09
C ASP A 236 23.96 6.57 10.10
N TRP A 237 22.77 6.17 9.63
CA TRP A 237 21.58 7.01 9.70
C TRP A 237 20.96 6.96 11.10
N THR A 238 21.06 8.07 11.83
CA THR A 238 20.56 8.21 13.21
C THR A 238 19.38 9.17 13.37
N ALA A 239 18.98 9.83 12.28
CA ALA A 239 17.79 10.67 12.25
C ALA A 239 16.52 9.83 12.14
N PHE A 240 15.35 10.47 12.24
CA PHE A 240 14.06 9.82 12.04
C PHE A 240 14.03 9.03 10.72
N ASN A 241 13.47 7.82 10.78
CA ASN A 241 13.06 7.07 9.61
C ASN A 241 11.80 6.24 9.91
N GLY A 242 10.86 6.22 8.98
CA GLY A 242 9.71 5.34 8.98
C GLY A 242 9.51 4.73 7.59
N SER A 243 9.76 3.44 7.43
CA SER A 243 9.56 2.78 6.13
C SER A 243 8.06 2.75 5.77
N ALA A 244 7.72 2.71 4.48
CA ALA A 244 6.33 2.88 4.03
C ALA A 244 5.86 1.80 3.04
N ALA A 245 6.07 1.99 1.75
CA ALA A 245 5.58 1.08 0.73
C ALA A 245 6.63 0.02 0.40
N ILE A 246 6.18 -1.16 0.00
CA ILE A 246 7.01 -2.26 -0.50
C ILE A 246 6.34 -2.85 -1.74
N ARG A 247 7.11 -3.10 -2.79
CA ARG A 247 6.64 -3.64 -4.10
C ARG A 247 7.66 -4.65 -4.61
N ILE A 248 7.18 -5.69 -5.30
CA ILE A 248 8.03 -6.68 -5.99
C ILE A 248 7.72 -6.66 -7.48
N SER A 249 8.72 -6.85 -8.32
CA SER A 249 8.51 -7.04 -9.76
C SER A 249 7.77 -8.35 -10.06
N HIS A 250 7.06 -8.39 -11.17
CA HIS A 250 6.21 -9.50 -11.59
C HIS A 250 7.00 -10.79 -11.84
N ASP A 251 8.27 -10.65 -12.24
CA ASP A 251 9.21 -11.76 -12.36
C ASP A 251 9.79 -12.25 -11.02
N GLY A 252 9.48 -11.55 -9.91
CA GLY A 252 9.95 -11.86 -8.57
C GLY A 252 11.43 -11.55 -8.30
N ARG A 253 12.16 -11.00 -9.28
CA ARG A 253 13.62 -10.81 -9.19
C ARG A 253 14.04 -9.59 -8.38
N PHE A 254 13.16 -8.61 -8.20
CA PHE A 254 13.52 -7.34 -7.55
C PHE A 254 12.45 -6.84 -6.60
N LEU A 255 12.90 -6.37 -5.43
CA LEU A 255 12.06 -5.81 -4.38
C LEU A 255 12.45 -4.35 -4.14
N TYR A 256 11.44 -3.50 -3.93
CA TYR A 256 11.57 -2.06 -3.76
C TYR A 256 10.88 -1.67 -2.46
N ALA A 257 11.47 -0.79 -1.68
CA ALA A 257 10.88 -0.30 -0.44
C ALA A 257 11.18 1.19 -0.21
N SER A 258 10.18 1.98 0.22
CA SER A 258 10.36 3.40 0.48
C SER A 258 10.63 3.70 1.95
N ASN A 259 11.45 4.73 2.19
CA ASN A 259 11.87 5.20 3.51
C ASN A 259 11.50 6.68 3.68
N ARG A 260 10.67 7.02 4.67
CA ARG A 260 10.33 8.40 5.03
C ARG A 260 11.31 8.92 6.07
N GLY A 261 11.98 10.03 5.81
CA GLY A 261 13.06 10.55 6.66
C GLY A 261 14.41 10.41 5.98
N HIS A 262 14.83 9.19 5.63
CA HIS A 262 15.95 8.99 4.69
C HIS A 262 15.56 9.38 3.24
N ASP A 263 14.26 9.47 2.95
CA ASP A 263 13.68 9.98 1.70
C ASP A 263 14.27 9.29 0.45
N SER A 264 14.13 7.97 0.43
CA SER A 264 14.73 7.09 -0.58
C SER A 264 13.87 5.88 -0.93
N ILE A 265 14.15 5.29 -2.09
CA ILE A 265 13.80 3.90 -2.42
C ILE A 265 15.03 3.02 -2.23
N ALA A 266 14.91 1.97 -1.41
CA ALA A 266 15.86 0.86 -1.34
C ALA A 266 15.45 -0.21 -2.36
N VAL A 267 16.41 -0.68 -3.15
CA VAL A 267 16.23 -1.71 -4.17
C VAL A 267 17.05 -2.94 -3.80
N PHE A 268 16.42 -4.09 -3.87
CA PHE A 268 17.04 -5.38 -3.59
C PHE A 268 16.91 -6.32 -4.79
N SER A 269 17.98 -7.07 -5.07
CA SER A 269 17.89 -8.30 -5.86
C SER A 269 17.37 -9.43 -4.98
N VAL A 270 16.52 -10.28 -5.53
CA VAL A 270 15.89 -11.43 -4.87
C VAL A 270 16.53 -12.72 -5.38
N SER A 271 16.86 -13.65 -4.49
CA SER A 271 17.39 -14.97 -4.89
C SER A 271 16.35 -15.77 -5.70
N PRO A 272 16.75 -16.73 -6.55
CA PRO A 272 15.81 -17.50 -7.37
C PRO A 272 14.70 -18.24 -6.59
N ASP A 273 14.97 -18.60 -5.34
CA ASP A 273 14.00 -19.24 -4.43
C ASP A 273 13.19 -18.22 -3.60
N GLY A 274 13.43 -16.93 -3.75
CA GLY A 274 12.82 -15.83 -2.99
C GLY A 274 13.33 -15.68 -1.55
N ARG A 275 14.14 -16.62 -1.05
CA ARG A 275 14.43 -16.74 0.39
C ARG A 275 15.44 -15.73 0.90
N LYS A 276 16.13 -15.03 0.00
CA LYS A 276 17.13 -14.01 0.33
C LYS A 276 16.96 -12.77 -0.54
N ILE A 277 17.24 -11.62 0.07
CA ILE A 277 17.33 -10.35 -0.62
C ILE A 277 18.70 -9.72 -0.38
N SER A 278 19.22 -8.99 -1.35
CA SER A 278 20.50 -8.28 -1.26
C SER A 278 20.33 -6.88 -1.79
N LEU A 279 20.68 -5.88 -0.98
CA LEU A 279 20.57 -4.48 -1.38
C LEU A 279 21.52 -4.21 -2.55
N ILE A 280 20.99 -3.63 -3.62
CA ILE A 280 21.75 -3.26 -4.82
C ILE A 280 21.77 -1.74 -5.06
N GLN A 281 20.80 -1.00 -4.51
CA GLN A 281 20.71 0.44 -4.67
C GLN A 281 19.95 1.08 -3.52
N ARG A 282 20.34 2.30 -3.14
CA ARG A 282 19.46 3.29 -2.50
C ARG A 282 19.47 4.53 -3.36
N ILE A 283 18.30 5.05 -3.70
CA ILE A 283 18.16 6.22 -4.56
C ILE A 283 17.24 7.24 -3.88
N SER A 284 17.59 8.52 -3.93
CA SER A 284 16.75 9.61 -3.40
C SER A 284 15.40 9.62 -4.09
N THR A 285 14.34 10.02 -3.38
CA THR A 285 13.02 10.29 -3.98
C THR A 285 12.85 11.72 -4.48
N GLU A 286 13.89 12.56 -4.35
CA GLU A 286 13.91 13.98 -4.74
C GLU A 286 12.78 14.81 -4.10
N GLY A 287 12.41 14.42 -2.88
CA GLY A 287 11.36 15.05 -2.10
C GLY A 287 11.40 14.54 -0.66
N LYS A 288 10.32 14.75 0.08
CA LYS A 288 10.22 14.39 1.50
C LYS A 288 9.04 13.47 1.77
N ILE A 289 9.27 12.46 2.60
CA ILE A 289 8.25 11.52 3.06
C ILE A 289 7.62 10.76 1.88
N PRO A 290 8.39 9.92 1.14
CA PRO A 290 7.89 9.08 0.07
C PRO A 290 6.98 7.96 0.61
N ARG A 291 5.70 8.29 0.78
CA ARG A 291 4.74 7.41 1.47
C ARG A 291 4.24 6.26 0.61
N ASP A 292 4.22 6.43 -0.71
CA ASP A 292 3.88 5.37 -1.64
C ASP A 292 4.59 5.52 -2.99
N PHE A 293 4.69 4.41 -3.71
CA PHE A 293 5.18 4.35 -5.08
C PHE A 293 4.58 3.13 -5.79
N ALA A 294 4.57 3.17 -7.11
CA ALA A 294 4.10 2.08 -7.95
C ALA A 294 5.02 1.88 -9.16
N LEU A 295 5.15 0.62 -9.59
CA LEU A 295 5.68 0.26 -10.91
C LEU A 295 4.55 0.46 -11.92
N ASP A 296 4.90 0.92 -13.12
CA ASP A 296 3.94 0.97 -14.22
C ASP A 296 3.55 -0.45 -14.68
N PRO A 297 2.48 -0.62 -15.48
CA PRO A 297 2.03 -1.92 -15.96
C PRO A 297 3.08 -2.73 -16.73
N THR A 298 4.04 -2.07 -17.39
CA THR A 298 5.15 -2.72 -18.12
C THR A 298 6.38 -2.98 -17.27
N GLU A 299 6.40 -2.49 -16.02
CA GLU A 299 7.53 -2.52 -15.08
C GLU A 299 8.83 -1.90 -15.63
N LYS A 300 8.71 -0.93 -16.52
CA LYS A 300 9.83 -0.13 -17.05
C LYS A 300 10.01 1.19 -16.31
N TYR A 301 9.05 1.59 -15.51
CA TYR A 301 9.02 2.85 -14.81
C TYR A 301 8.53 2.67 -13.37
N VAL A 302 9.00 3.56 -12.50
CA VAL A 302 8.55 3.68 -11.11
C VAL A 302 8.18 5.13 -10.84
N LEU A 303 6.97 5.37 -10.36
CA LEU A 303 6.54 6.67 -9.87
C LEU A 303 6.43 6.65 -8.35
N VAL A 304 7.17 7.53 -7.68
CA VAL A 304 7.05 7.80 -6.24
C VAL A 304 6.35 9.13 -6.01
N VAL A 305 5.57 9.22 -4.93
CA VAL A 305 4.99 10.48 -4.44
C VAL A 305 5.52 10.83 -3.07
N ASN A 306 5.90 12.09 -2.90
CA ASN A 306 6.47 12.63 -1.67
C ASN A 306 5.42 13.51 -0.97
N GLN A 307 4.95 13.04 0.19
CA GLN A 307 3.81 13.62 0.90
C GLN A 307 4.05 15.08 1.32
N ASP A 308 5.24 15.38 1.86
CA ASP A 308 5.49 16.64 2.55
C ASP A 308 6.10 17.71 1.64
N SER A 309 6.61 17.30 0.47
CA SER A 309 7.14 18.22 -0.56
C SER A 309 6.18 18.42 -1.73
N ASP A 310 5.00 17.80 -1.73
CA ASP A 310 3.96 17.94 -2.76
C ASP A 310 4.44 17.62 -4.19
N ASN A 311 5.46 16.77 -4.32
CA ASN A 311 6.05 16.40 -5.60
C ASN A 311 6.22 14.88 -5.78
N GLY A 312 6.27 14.46 -7.03
CA GLY A 312 6.55 13.10 -7.45
C GLY A 312 7.80 13.03 -8.32
N THR A 313 8.37 11.84 -8.39
CA THR A 313 9.58 11.56 -9.17
C THR A 313 9.39 10.28 -9.97
N LEU A 314 9.68 10.36 -11.26
CA LEU A 314 9.64 9.24 -12.20
C LEU A 314 11.05 8.68 -12.40
N TYR A 315 11.17 7.37 -12.30
CA TYR A 315 12.38 6.62 -12.60
C TYR A 315 12.13 5.68 -13.77
N ARG A 316 13.15 5.49 -14.60
CA ARG A 316 13.26 4.32 -15.47
C ARG A 316 13.83 3.17 -14.65
N ARG A 317 13.20 2.00 -14.74
CA ARG A 317 13.65 0.73 -14.18
C ARG A 317 14.34 -0.09 -15.26
N ASP A 318 15.55 -0.52 -14.98
CA ASP A 318 16.23 -1.54 -15.77
C ASP A 318 15.72 -2.93 -15.34
N SER A 319 15.09 -3.67 -16.26
CA SER A 319 14.43 -4.94 -15.92
C SER A 319 15.41 -6.07 -15.62
N GLU A 320 16.67 -5.99 -16.07
CA GLU A 320 17.66 -7.04 -15.87
C GLU A 320 18.46 -6.87 -14.59
N SER A 321 18.69 -5.63 -14.19
CA SER A 321 19.48 -5.28 -13.00
C SER A 321 18.64 -4.77 -11.84
N GLY A 322 17.41 -4.33 -12.09
CA GLY A 322 16.50 -3.73 -11.11
C GLY A 322 16.81 -2.28 -10.76
N PHE A 323 17.91 -1.70 -11.27
CA PHE A 323 18.31 -0.34 -10.93
C PHE A 323 17.31 0.70 -11.44
N LEU A 324 17.13 1.74 -10.64
CA LEU A 324 16.32 2.90 -10.95
C LEU A 324 17.22 4.06 -11.40
N THR A 325 16.84 4.73 -12.49
CA THR A 325 17.46 5.96 -12.97
C THR A 325 16.40 7.05 -13.05
N LYS A 326 16.61 8.17 -12.35
CA LYS A 326 15.69 9.32 -12.39
C LYS A 326 15.57 9.87 -13.82
N ILE A 327 14.34 10.10 -14.28
CA ILE A 327 14.07 10.68 -15.60
C ILE A 327 13.18 11.92 -15.56
N GLN A 328 12.38 12.08 -14.51
CA GLN A 328 11.62 13.30 -14.25
C GLN A 328 11.50 13.51 -12.74
N GLN A 329 11.56 14.75 -12.30
CA GLN A 329 11.34 15.17 -10.90
C GLN A 329 10.40 16.36 -10.88
N ASP A 330 9.99 16.77 -9.67
CA ASP A 330 9.13 17.93 -9.44
C ASP A 330 7.78 17.84 -10.17
N ILE A 331 7.31 16.61 -10.39
CA ILE A 331 5.95 16.35 -10.87
C ILE A 331 5.02 16.83 -9.76
N THR A 332 4.08 17.73 -10.03
CA THR A 332 3.14 18.18 -8.99
C THR A 332 2.32 16.98 -8.51
N THR A 333 2.31 16.69 -7.22
CA THR A 333 1.46 15.62 -6.62
C THR A 333 0.95 16.10 -5.26
N PRO A 334 -0.15 16.85 -5.22
CA PRO A 334 -0.60 17.58 -4.03
C PRO A 334 -0.86 16.63 -2.86
N GLU A 335 -0.09 16.73 -1.78
CA GLU A 335 -0.20 15.92 -0.55
C GLU A 335 -0.37 14.41 -0.79
N SER A 336 0.18 13.89 -1.90
CA SER A 336 -0.11 12.54 -2.38
C SER A 336 0.56 11.48 -1.51
N THR A 337 -0.22 10.45 -1.16
CA THR A 337 0.19 9.32 -0.32
C THR A 337 -0.15 7.96 -0.92
N CYS A 338 -0.74 7.93 -2.13
CA CYS A 338 -1.10 6.72 -2.84
C CYS A 338 -0.95 6.92 -4.35
N VAL A 339 -0.36 5.94 -5.04
CA VAL A 339 -0.19 5.92 -6.50
C VAL A 339 -0.77 4.62 -7.05
N VAL A 340 -1.67 4.72 -8.03
CA VAL A 340 -2.26 3.56 -8.70
C VAL A 340 -2.12 3.73 -10.21
N PHE A 341 -1.40 2.83 -10.87
CA PHE A 341 -1.47 2.70 -12.33
C PHE A 341 -2.71 1.88 -12.72
N VAL A 342 -3.44 2.36 -13.71
CA VAL A 342 -4.61 1.70 -14.27
C VAL A 342 -4.18 0.86 -15.47
N ARG A 343 -4.69 -0.37 -15.54
CA ARG A 343 -4.43 -1.31 -16.64
C ARG A 343 -5.56 -1.33 -17.64
#